data_AF-A0A6J4YKV5-F1
#
_entry.id   AF-A0A6J4YKV5-F1
#
_cell.length_a   1.000
_cell.length_b   1.000
_cell.length_c   1.000
_cell.angle_alpha   90.00
_cell.angle_beta   90.00
_cell.angle_gamma   90.00
#
_symmetry.space_group_name_H-M   'P 1'
#
loop_
_entity.id
_entity.type
_entity.pdbx_description
1 polymer ?
#
loop_
_entity_poly.entity_id
_entity_poly.type
_entity_poly.pdbx_seq_one_letter_code
_entity_poly.pdbx_strand_id
1 'polypeptide(L)'
;MNGLDRENLIKNLNSIHKQGVAYFHKASDLLDGESWSSDPWGKVDREEFWNKLDSKLQKKAKSIISKIISIAPLISESARLTTYLSKTDQIDLGHAIKGLRSSFLLSRYRYWGPEVLHDEGDVLGVTPAGQADDEGILPSDALLIFEECYRRIIDVVELVNPLTVEIAEKNILTTGQKSSAIHPDTAFIMMWMDPRKAELEDVYMTIKRCFTNFGISAERADDIEHSGKITEEIINKIRTSEFLYADLTGARPNVYYEVGFAHALSKKVILYRVDA
;
A
#
# COMPACT_ATOMS: atom_id res chain seq x y z
N MET A 1 22.98 8.36 -14.41
CA MET A 1 21.87 8.33 -13.43
C MET A 1 21.00 9.54 -13.72
N ASN A 2 19.95 9.39 -14.53
CA ASN A 2 18.97 10.46 -14.72
C ASN A 2 17.96 10.34 -13.59
N GLY A 3 18.16 11.10 -12.51
CA GLY A 3 17.24 11.13 -11.37
C GLY A 3 15.83 11.46 -11.84
N LEU A 4 14.83 10.78 -11.27
CA LEU A 4 13.43 11.14 -11.46
C LEU A 4 13.16 12.46 -10.71
N ASP A 5 13.50 13.59 -11.33
CA ASP A 5 13.03 14.90 -10.88
C ASP A 5 11.51 15.02 -11.11
N ARG A 6 10.84 15.93 -10.40
CA ARG A 6 9.41 16.28 -10.57
C ARG A 6 9.03 16.47 -12.03
N GLU A 7 9.90 17.09 -12.82
CA GLU A 7 9.70 17.28 -14.26
C GLU A 7 9.58 15.95 -15.02
N ASN A 8 10.33 14.93 -14.60
CA ASN A 8 10.25 13.59 -15.18
C ASN A 8 8.94 12.88 -14.78
N LEU A 9 8.46 13.07 -13.55
CA LEU A 9 7.13 12.59 -13.14
C LEU A 9 6.02 13.21 -14.00
N ILE A 10 6.04 14.53 -14.17
CA ILE A 10 5.10 15.27 -15.03
C ILE A 10 5.18 14.75 -16.47
N LYS A 11 6.40 14.60 -17.01
CA LYS A 11 6.60 14.07 -18.37
C LYS A 11 6.06 12.65 -18.54
N ASN A 12 6.24 11.78 -17.55
CA ASN A 12 5.72 10.42 -17.55
C ASN A 12 4.19 10.41 -17.49
N LEU A 13 3.59 11.24 -16.63
CA LEU A 13 2.13 11.39 -16.54
C LEU A 13 1.54 11.91 -17.85
N ASN A 14 2.15 12.93 -18.46
CA ASN A 14 1.70 13.46 -19.76
C ASN A 14 1.84 12.44 -20.89
N SER A 15 2.86 11.58 -20.83
CA SER A 15 3.02 10.47 -21.76
C SER A 15 1.92 9.40 -21.57
N ILE A 16 1.56 9.11 -20.32
CA ILE A 16 0.45 8.20 -19.97
C ILE A 16 -0.87 8.80 -20.45
N HIS A 17 -1.12 10.09 -20.19
CA HIS A 17 -2.29 10.85 -20.64
C HIS A 17 -2.51 10.70 -22.14
N LYS A 18 -1.52 11.10 -22.94
CA LYS A 18 -1.59 11.00 -24.40
C LYS A 18 -1.85 9.58 -24.90
N GLN A 19 -1.22 8.58 -24.29
CA GLN A 19 -1.43 7.18 -24.65
C GLN A 19 -2.81 6.67 -24.23
N GLY A 20 -3.34 7.16 -23.10
CA GLY A 20 -4.65 6.83 -22.58
C GLY A 20 -5.76 7.34 -23.46
N VAL A 21 -5.76 8.63 -23.81
CA VAL A 21 -6.74 9.22 -24.73
C VAL A 21 -6.79 8.45 -26.06
N ALA A 22 -5.62 8.16 -26.64
CA ALA A 22 -5.54 7.39 -27.87
C ALA A 22 -6.01 5.93 -27.73
N TYR A 23 -5.91 5.33 -26.53
CA TYR A 23 -6.45 4.02 -26.23
C TYR A 23 -7.98 4.07 -26.15
N PHE A 24 -8.55 5.02 -25.41
CA PHE A 24 -10.00 5.13 -25.24
C PHE A 24 -10.71 5.45 -26.55
N HIS A 25 -10.17 6.32 -27.40
CA HIS A 25 -10.77 6.58 -28.72
C HIS A 25 -10.84 5.30 -29.57
N LYS A 26 -9.76 4.51 -29.61
CA LYS A 26 -9.76 3.25 -30.35
C LYS A 26 -10.70 2.19 -29.75
N ALA A 27 -10.82 2.17 -28.43
CA ALA A 27 -11.76 1.29 -27.75
C ALA A 27 -13.21 1.72 -28.06
N SER A 28 -13.51 3.03 -28.09
CA SER A 28 -14.81 3.55 -28.52
C SER A 28 -15.11 3.16 -29.96
N ASP A 29 -14.17 3.37 -30.89
CA ASP A 29 -14.34 3.02 -32.31
C ASP A 29 -14.60 1.51 -32.49
N LEU A 30 -13.96 0.67 -31.68
CA LEU A 30 -14.12 -0.78 -31.73
C LEU A 30 -15.48 -1.24 -31.18
N LEU A 31 -15.97 -0.58 -30.14
CA LEU A 31 -17.23 -0.94 -29.46
C LEU A 31 -18.42 -0.13 -29.98
N ASP A 32 -18.25 0.68 -31.02
CA ASP A 32 -19.34 1.42 -31.64
C ASP A 32 -20.36 0.47 -32.26
N GLY A 33 -21.63 0.61 -31.87
CA GLY A 33 -22.71 -0.28 -32.30
C GLY A 33 -22.73 -1.68 -31.67
N GLU A 34 -21.81 -2.01 -30.76
CA GLU A 34 -21.82 -3.29 -30.04
C GLU A 34 -22.96 -3.38 -29.03
N SER A 35 -23.68 -4.50 -29.02
CA SER A 35 -24.68 -4.79 -27.97
C SER A 35 -24.01 -5.28 -26.70
N TRP A 36 -24.53 -4.85 -25.55
CA TRP A 36 -24.08 -5.26 -24.22
C TRP A 36 -25.28 -5.54 -23.31
N SER A 37 -25.03 -6.22 -22.19
CA SER A 37 -26.07 -6.60 -21.23
C SER A 37 -25.83 -5.99 -19.84
N SER A 38 -26.92 -5.87 -19.08
CA SER A 38 -26.87 -5.47 -17.66
C SER A 38 -27.79 -6.36 -16.85
N ASP A 39 -27.58 -6.39 -15.54
CA ASP A 39 -28.48 -7.04 -14.60
C ASP A 39 -29.83 -6.27 -14.50
N PRO A 40 -30.86 -6.82 -13.81
CA PRO A 40 -32.15 -6.15 -13.66
C PRO A 40 -32.11 -4.76 -13.00
N TRP A 41 -31.00 -4.40 -12.35
CA TRP A 41 -30.76 -3.13 -11.69
C TRP A 41 -29.91 -2.17 -12.54
N GLY A 42 -29.59 -2.56 -13.78
CA GLY A 42 -28.79 -1.77 -14.72
C GLY A 42 -27.29 -1.87 -14.50
N LYS A 43 -26.81 -2.75 -13.61
CA LYS A 43 -25.37 -2.96 -13.40
C LYS A 43 -24.80 -3.83 -14.51
N VAL A 44 -23.76 -3.33 -15.17
CA VAL A 44 -23.03 -4.07 -16.21
C VAL A 44 -21.93 -4.91 -15.58
N ASP A 45 -21.75 -6.15 -16.05
CA ASP A 45 -20.65 -7.01 -15.61
C ASP A 45 -19.30 -6.32 -15.83
N ARG A 46 -18.40 -6.48 -14.85
CA ARG A 46 -17.08 -5.85 -14.83
C ARG A 46 -16.29 -6.10 -16.11
N GLU A 47 -16.42 -7.28 -16.70
CA GLU A 47 -15.62 -7.70 -17.85
C GLU A 47 -16.34 -7.54 -19.19
N GLU A 48 -17.61 -7.09 -19.19
CA GLU A 48 -18.47 -7.00 -20.38
C GLU A 48 -17.76 -6.31 -21.56
N PHE A 49 -17.26 -5.09 -21.34
CA PHE A 49 -16.59 -4.33 -22.39
C PHE A 49 -15.13 -4.75 -22.59
N TRP A 50 -14.45 -5.14 -21.51
CA TRP A 50 -13.04 -5.55 -21.56
C TRP A 50 -12.83 -6.77 -22.45
N ASN A 51 -13.72 -7.76 -22.34
CA ASN A 51 -13.65 -9.01 -23.10
C ASN A 51 -13.95 -8.82 -24.60
N LYS A 52 -14.63 -7.73 -24.97
CA LYS A 52 -14.88 -7.34 -26.38
C LYS A 52 -13.69 -6.64 -27.04
N LEU A 53 -12.69 -6.19 -26.27
CA LEU A 53 -11.49 -5.57 -26.84
C LEU A 53 -10.58 -6.59 -27.53
N ASP A 54 -9.92 -6.16 -28.61
CA ASP A 54 -8.88 -6.98 -29.24
C ASP A 54 -7.64 -7.16 -28.34
N SER A 55 -6.88 -8.22 -28.60
CA SER A 55 -5.68 -8.54 -27.80
C SER A 55 -4.60 -7.46 -27.83
N LYS A 56 -4.58 -6.61 -28.86
CA LYS A 56 -3.60 -5.53 -29.02
C LYS A 56 -3.94 -4.36 -28.10
N LEU A 57 -5.22 -3.99 -28.02
CA LEU A 57 -5.73 -2.98 -27.09
C LEU A 57 -5.62 -3.43 -25.65
N GLN A 58 -5.97 -4.69 -25.33
CA GLN A 58 -5.79 -5.23 -23.98
C GLN A 58 -4.31 -5.20 -23.53
N LYS A 59 -3.38 -5.61 -24.41
CA LYS A 59 -1.93 -5.50 -24.13
C LYS A 59 -1.49 -4.05 -23.95
N LYS A 60 -2.05 -3.13 -24.74
CA LYS A 60 -1.73 -1.70 -24.63
C LYS A 60 -2.19 -1.13 -23.29
N ALA A 61 -3.43 -1.41 -22.87
CA ALA A 61 -3.96 -1.02 -21.57
C ALA A 61 -3.08 -1.57 -20.43
N LYS A 62 -2.77 -2.88 -20.43
CA LYS A 62 -1.88 -3.51 -19.43
C LYS A 62 -0.49 -2.86 -19.37
N SER A 63 0.09 -2.49 -20.52
CA SER A 63 1.36 -1.78 -20.58
C SER A 63 1.29 -0.38 -19.96
N ILE A 64 0.20 0.35 -20.18
CA ILE A 64 -0.01 1.67 -19.57
C ILE A 64 -0.22 1.54 -18.06
N ILE A 65 -1.06 0.59 -17.62
CA ILE A 65 -1.27 0.26 -16.21
C ILE A 65 0.06 -0.05 -15.51
N SER A 66 0.94 -0.84 -16.13
CA SER A 66 2.26 -1.15 -15.57
C SER A 66 3.11 0.12 -15.35
N LYS A 67 3.06 1.10 -16.27
CA LYS A 67 3.74 2.39 -16.11
C LYS A 67 3.16 3.19 -14.95
N ILE A 68 1.84 3.23 -14.82
CA ILE A 68 1.16 3.89 -13.70
C ILE A 68 1.61 3.26 -12.37
N ILE A 69 1.59 1.93 -12.27
CA ILE A 69 2.01 1.19 -11.08
C ILE A 69 3.48 1.48 -10.75
N SER A 70 4.36 1.61 -11.74
CA SER A 70 5.78 1.88 -11.49
C SER A 70 6.06 3.28 -10.92
N ILE A 71 5.23 4.29 -11.23
CA ILE A 71 5.43 5.67 -10.74
C ILE A 71 4.58 5.99 -9.51
N ALA A 72 3.51 5.22 -9.26
CA ALA A 72 2.58 5.45 -8.15
C ALA A 72 3.24 5.49 -6.76
N PRO A 73 4.20 4.59 -6.40
CA PRO A 73 4.89 4.65 -5.12
C PRO A 73 5.66 5.96 -4.93
N LEU A 74 6.37 6.40 -5.97
CA LEU A 74 7.15 7.63 -5.94
C LEU A 74 6.24 8.85 -5.76
N ILE A 75 5.13 8.91 -6.50
CA ILE A 75 4.14 9.99 -6.36
C ILE A 75 3.53 10.00 -4.95
N SER A 76 3.17 8.82 -4.43
CA SER A 76 2.52 8.68 -3.11
C SER A 76 3.46 9.07 -1.97
N GLU A 77 4.70 8.60 -2.01
CA GLU A 77 5.70 8.92 -0.99
C GLU A 77 6.14 10.40 -1.06
N SER A 78 6.28 10.96 -2.27
CA SER A 78 6.57 12.39 -2.44
C SER A 78 5.44 13.25 -1.87
N ALA A 79 4.19 12.87 -2.13
CA ALA A 79 3.02 13.56 -1.57
C ALA A 79 2.99 13.46 -0.04
N ARG A 80 3.27 12.28 0.52
CA ARG A 80 3.34 12.06 1.97
C ARG A 80 4.41 12.91 2.67
N LEU A 81 5.53 13.14 2.00
CA LEU A 81 6.64 13.96 2.50
C LEU A 81 6.41 15.48 2.33
N THR A 82 5.42 15.87 1.54
CA THR A 82 5.11 17.29 1.28
C THR A 82 4.23 17.83 2.41
N THR A 83 4.76 18.80 3.16
CA THR A 83 4.20 19.24 4.46
C THR A 83 2.81 19.87 4.39
N TYR A 84 2.41 20.41 3.24
CA TYR A 84 1.11 21.05 3.03
C TYR A 84 0.10 20.16 2.33
N LEU A 85 0.45 18.91 2.00
CA LEU A 85 -0.50 17.90 1.54
C LEU A 85 -1.01 17.11 2.74
N SER A 86 -2.31 17.25 3.00
CA SER A 86 -2.98 16.59 4.12
C SER A 86 -3.11 15.09 3.90
N LYS A 87 -3.48 14.37 4.96
CA LYS A 87 -3.84 12.96 4.85
C LYS A 87 -5.04 12.73 3.91
N THR A 88 -5.96 13.68 3.85
CA THR A 88 -7.11 13.64 2.93
C THR A 88 -6.63 13.70 1.48
N ASP A 89 -5.69 14.60 1.16
CA ASP A 89 -5.11 14.70 -0.19
C ASP A 89 -4.40 13.40 -0.59
N GLN A 90 -3.72 12.75 0.35
CA GLN A 90 -3.07 11.45 0.12
C GLN A 90 -4.07 10.32 -0.13
N ILE A 91 -5.19 10.30 0.58
CA ILE A 91 -6.28 9.34 0.37
C ILE A 91 -6.91 9.57 -1.02
N ASP A 92 -7.18 10.82 -1.36
CA ASP A 92 -7.73 11.24 -2.64
C ASP A 92 -6.82 10.91 -3.82
N LEU A 93 -5.50 11.09 -3.65
CA LEU A 93 -4.50 10.63 -4.60
C LEU A 93 -4.57 9.11 -4.79
N GLY A 94 -4.72 8.34 -3.71
CA GLY A 94 -4.90 6.90 -3.77
C GLY A 94 -6.16 6.49 -4.54
N HIS A 95 -7.28 7.18 -4.33
CA HIS A 95 -8.52 6.98 -5.10
C HIS A 95 -8.34 7.33 -6.57
N ALA A 96 -7.69 8.45 -6.87
CA ALA A 96 -7.43 8.87 -8.25
C ALA A 96 -6.53 7.86 -8.98
N ILE A 97 -5.48 7.33 -8.35
CA ILE A 97 -4.63 6.29 -8.95
C ILE A 97 -5.42 5.01 -9.24
N LYS A 98 -6.31 4.60 -8.33
CA LYS A 98 -7.18 3.42 -8.53
C LYS A 98 -8.19 3.65 -9.66
N GLY A 99 -8.84 4.82 -9.68
CA GLY A 99 -9.76 5.20 -10.75
C GLY A 99 -9.09 5.28 -12.12
N LEU A 100 -7.91 5.90 -12.19
CA LEU A 100 -7.07 5.96 -13.39
C LEU A 100 -6.70 4.55 -13.88
N ARG A 101 -6.40 3.61 -12.98
CA ARG A 101 -6.10 2.21 -13.34
C ARG A 101 -7.36 1.48 -13.83
N SER A 102 -8.47 1.60 -13.13
CA SER A 102 -9.72 0.88 -13.45
C SER A 102 -10.33 1.34 -14.77
N SER A 103 -10.19 2.62 -15.12
CA SER A 103 -10.68 3.11 -16.43
C SER A 103 -10.03 2.37 -17.60
N PHE A 104 -8.74 2.03 -17.53
CA PHE A 104 -8.07 1.21 -18.55
C PHE A 104 -8.58 -0.22 -18.65
N LEU A 105 -9.27 -0.71 -17.63
CA LEU A 105 -9.93 -2.02 -17.63
C LEU A 105 -11.41 -1.89 -18.03
N LEU A 106 -11.86 -0.70 -18.45
CA LEU A 106 -13.26 -0.39 -18.74
C LEU A 106 -14.17 -0.72 -17.55
N SER A 107 -13.68 -0.47 -16.33
CA SER A 107 -14.45 -0.64 -15.10
C SER A 107 -14.46 0.62 -14.24
N ARG A 108 -15.55 0.81 -13.49
CA ARG A 108 -15.76 1.97 -12.62
C ARG A 108 -15.22 1.70 -11.23
N TYR A 109 -14.17 2.42 -10.85
CA TYR A 109 -13.77 2.50 -9.44
C TYR A 109 -14.73 3.40 -8.65
N ARG A 110 -15.22 2.92 -7.52
CA ARG A 110 -16.07 3.64 -6.58
C ARG A 110 -15.50 3.50 -5.18
N TYR A 111 -15.67 4.55 -4.39
CA TYR A 111 -15.43 4.53 -2.95
C TYR A 111 -16.59 5.26 -2.27
N TRP A 112 -16.91 4.85 -1.04
CA TRP A 112 -17.95 5.48 -0.25
C TRP A 112 -17.50 5.57 1.20
N GLY A 113 -17.92 6.66 1.87
CA GLY A 113 -17.72 6.84 3.30
C GLY A 113 -18.68 5.97 4.12
N PRO A 114 -18.53 5.97 5.44
CA PRO A 114 -19.53 5.34 6.31
C PRO A 114 -20.84 6.15 6.25
N GLU A 115 -21.96 5.47 6.08
CA GLU A 115 -23.28 6.11 6.04
C GLU A 115 -24.10 5.67 7.25
N VAL A 116 -24.68 6.64 7.96
CA VAL A 116 -25.59 6.35 9.08
C VAL A 116 -27.00 6.17 8.53
N LEU A 117 -27.50 4.95 8.61
CA LEU A 117 -28.89 4.62 8.30
C LEU A 117 -29.75 5.15 9.43
N HIS A 118 -30.70 6.03 9.10
CA HIS A 118 -31.63 6.61 10.06
C HIS A 118 -33.03 6.65 9.47
N ASP A 119 -34.03 6.59 10.35
CA ASP A 119 -35.44 6.80 10.03
C ASP A 119 -36.06 7.69 11.11
N GLU A 120 -36.65 8.82 10.70
CA GLU A 120 -37.32 9.84 11.54
C GLU A 120 -36.77 10.05 12.98
N GLY A 121 -35.44 10.15 13.12
CA GLY A 121 -34.78 10.47 14.39
C GLY A 121 -34.15 9.27 15.11
N ASP A 122 -34.39 8.05 14.64
CA ASP A 122 -33.77 6.82 15.14
C ASP A 122 -32.62 6.37 14.23
N VAL A 123 -31.51 5.93 14.82
CA VAL A 123 -30.37 5.36 14.10
C VAL A 123 -30.60 3.85 13.92
N LEU A 124 -30.79 3.42 12.68
CA LEU A 124 -31.02 2.03 12.29
C LEU A 124 -29.72 1.23 12.12
N GLY A 125 -28.61 1.90 11.80
CA GLY A 125 -27.32 1.24 11.64
C GLY A 125 -26.27 2.10 10.93
N VAL A 126 -25.13 1.50 10.61
CA VAL A 126 -24.04 2.16 9.86
C VAL A 126 -23.58 1.22 8.74
N THR A 127 -23.57 1.71 7.51
CA THR A 127 -22.85 1.02 6.43
C THR A 127 -21.37 1.37 6.54
N PRO A 128 -20.46 0.38 6.52
CA PRO A 128 -19.03 0.67 6.59
C PRO A 128 -18.55 1.33 5.29
N ALA A 129 -17.53 2.18 5.42
CA ALA A 129 -16.81 2.69 4.27
C ALA A 129 -16.25 1.54 3.43
N GLY A 130 -16.24 1.70 2.11
CA GLY A 130 -15.82 0.66 1.19
C GLY A 130 -15.36 1.20 -0.15
N GLN A 131 -14.93 0.28 -1.00
CA GLN A 131 -14.50 0.55 -2.36
C GLN A 131 -14.80 -0.67 -3.26
N ALA A 132 -15.09 -0.41 -4.53
CA ALA A 132 -15.36 -1.46 -5.52
C ALA A 132 -14.91 -1.03 -6.92
N ASP A 133 -14.58 -1.99 -7.78
CA ASP A 133 -14.29 -1.79 -9.20
C ASP A 133 -15.04 -2.83 -10.08
N ASP A 134 -16.28 -3.13 -9.69
CA ASP A 134 -17.06 -4.31 -10.07
C ASP A 134 -18.15 -4.04 -11.12
N GLU A 135 -18.12 -2.88 -11.75
CA GLU A 135 -19.10 -2.44 -12.74
C GLU A 135 -18.39 -2.06 -14.05
N GLY A 136 -18.80 -2.67 -15.15
CA GLY A 136 -18.29 -2.36 -16.49
C GLY A 136 -18.83 -1.02 -17.00
N ILE A 137 -18.02 -0.28 -17.73
CA ILE A 137 -18.39 1.02 -18.32
C ILE A 137 -17.93 1.16 -19.76
N LEU A 138 -18.66 1.97 -20.53
CA LEU A 138 -18.30 2.26 -21.91
C LEU A 138 -16.96 3.01 -21.97
N PRO A 139 -16.18 2.85 -23.07
CA PRO A 139 -14.91 3.57 -23.24
C PRO A 139 -15.03 5.10 -23.15
N SER A 140 -16.16 5.68 -23.56
CA SER A 140 -16.44 7.12 -23.43
C SER A 140 -16.53 7.56 -21.96
N ASP A 141 -17.20 6.77 -21.12
CA ASP A 141 -17.33 7.06 -19.68
C ASP A 141 -16.00 6.81 -18.96
N ALA A 142 -15.29 5.75 -19.36
CA ALA A 142 -13.95 5.46 -18.85
C ALA A 142 -12.96 6.59 -19.17
N LEU A 143 -13.06 7.21 -20.35
CA LEU A 143 -12.27 8.37 -20.72
C LEU A 143 -12.54 9.58 -19.81
N LEU A 144 -13.81 9.85 -19.47
CA LEU A 144 -14.15 10.93 -18.54
C LEU A 144 -13.54 10.71 -17.15
N ILE A 145 -13.67 9.49 -16.61
CA ILE A 145 -13.06 9.11 -15.32
C ILE A 145 -11.53 9.20 -15.39
N PHE A 146 -10.94 8.76 -16.49
CA PHE A 146 -9.50 8.84 -16.72
C PHE A 146 -9.00 10.28 -16.69
N GLU A 147 -9.65 11.20 -17.41
CA GLU A 147 -9.31 12.62 -17.45
C GLU A 147 -9.43 13.26 -16.06
N GLU A 148 -10.51 12.97 -15.33
CA GLU A 148 -10.69 13.47 -13.96
C GLU A 148 -9.58 12.97 -13.03
N CYS A 149 -9.29 11.67 -13.05
CA CYS A 149 -8.26 11.07 -12.21
C CYS A 149 -6.87 11.58 -12.57
N TYR A 150 -6.57 11.72 -13.87
CA TYR A 150 -5.31 12.29 -14.34
C TYR A 150 -5.13 13.71 -13.83
N ARG A 151 -6.17 14.56 -13.92
CA ARG A 151 -6.14 15.93 -13.41
C ARG A 151 -5.85 15.96 -11.90
N ARG A 152 -6.54 15.14 -11.11
CA ARG A 152 -6.29 15.04 -9.66
C ARG A 152 -4.86 14.62 -9.33
N ILE A 153 -4.28 13.70 -10.10
CA ILE A 153 -2.91 13.23 -9.88
C ILE A 153 -1.90 14.32 -10.29
N ILE A 154 -2.08 14.96 -11.45
CA ILE A 154 -1.13 15.97 -11.93
C ILE A 154 -1.16 17.21 -11.03
N ASP A 155 -2.34 17.64 -10.55
CA ASP A 155 -2.49 18.75 -9.60
C ASP A 155 -1.65 18.49 -8.32
N VAL A 156 -1.64 17.26 -7.81
CA VAL A 156 -0.80 16.87 -6.65
C VAL A 156 0.69 16.83 -7.01
N VAL A 157 1.05 16.30 -8.18
CA VAL A 157 2.45 16.21 -8.60
C VAL A 157 3.06 17.60 -8.88
N GLU A 158 2.26 18.58 -9.30
CA GLU A 158 2.71 19.96 -9.43
C GLU A 158 3.03 20.60 -8.07
N LEU A 159 2.33 20.16 -7.01
CA LEU A 159 2.54 20.58 -5.63
C LEU A 159 3.71 19.86 -4.93
N VAL A 160 4.17 18.70 -5.38
CA VAL A 160 5.35 18.08 -4.73
C VAL A 160 6.62 18.89 -5.04
N ASN A 161 7.53 19.00 -4.07
CA ASN A 161 8.79 19.71 -4.26
C ASN A 161 9.93 18.75 -4.67
N PRO A 162 10.95 19.20 -5.45
CA PRO A 162 12.03 18.31 -5.90
C PRO A 162 12.77 17.57 -4.78
N LEU A 163 12.93 18.21 -3.61
CA LEU A 163 13.56 17.58 -2.44
C LEU A 163 12.74 16.40 -1.91
N THR A 164 11.41 16.53 -1.83
CA THR A 164 10.52 15.43 -1.41
C THR A 164 10.55 14.27 -2.39
N VAL A 165 10.71 14.54 -3.70
CA VAL A 165 10.87 13.49 -4.71
C VAL A 165 12.20 12.75 -4.54
N GLU A 166 13.30 13.47 -4.30
CA GLU A 166 14.61 12.86 -4.06
C GLU A 166 14.62 11.99 -2.79
N ILE A 167 14.02 12.49 -1.70
CA ILE A 167 13.89 11.73 -0.45
C ILE A 167 12.98 10.51 -0.68
N ALA A 168 11.87 10.67 -1.42
CA ALA A 168 10.98 9.56 -1.75
C ALA A 168 11.68 8.47 -2.57
N GLU A 169 12.47 8.84 -3.58
CA GLU A 169 13.25 7.89 -4.38
C GLU A 169 14.23 7.11 -3.50
N LYS A 170 14.97 7.81 -2.62
CA LYS A 170 15.87 7.16 -1.64
C LYS A 170 15.11 6.25 -0.68
N ASN A 171 13.96 6.69 -0.16
CA ASN A 171 13.10 5.89 0.70
C ASN A 171 12.61 4.63 -0.01
N ILE A 172 12.21 4.73 -1.27
CA ILE A 172 11.72 3.60 -2.07
C ILE A 172 12.86 2.65 -2.45
N LEU A 173 14.06 3.14 -2.75
CA LEU A 173 15.22 2.26 -2.99
C LEU A 173 15.62 1.52 -1.72
N THR A 174 15.61 2.23 -0.58
CA THR A 174 15.91 1.65 0.73
C THR A 174 14.79 0.69 1.17
N THR A 175 13.52 1.02 0.88
CA THR A 175 12.34 0.21 1.20
C THR A 175 12.11 -0.88 0.16
N GLY A 176 12.62 -0.80 -1.06
CA GLY A 176 12.61 -1.89 -2.05
C GLY A 176 13.72 -2.91 -1.79
N GLN A 177 14.79 -2.47 -1.11
CA GLN A 177 15.78 -3.36 -0.47
C GLN A 177 15.30 -3.89 0.89
N LYS A 178 14.41 -3.17 1.60
CA LYS A 178 13.87 -3.52 2.94
C LYS A 178 12.40 -3.96 2.95
N SER A 179 11.75 -4.08 1.80
CA SER A 179 10.50 -4.82 1.62
C SER A 179 10.93 -6.25 1.47
N SER A 180 11.50 -6.80 2.53
CA SER A 180 11.55 -8.24 2.59
C SER A 180 10.08 -8.66 2.57
N ALA A 181 9.76 -9.54 1.62
CA ALA A 181 8.70 -10.50 1.88
C ALA A 181 8.89 -10.99 3.33
N ILE A 182 7.83 -10.99 4.12
CA ILE A 182 7.85 -11.60 5.45
C ILE A 182 8.65 -12.90 5.32
N HIS A 183 9.72 -13.04 6.09
CA HIS A 183 10.53 -14.25 6.07
C HIS A 183 9.71 -15.34 6.77
N PRO A 184 9.19 -16.35 6.03
CA PRO A 184 8.41 -17.40 6.66
C PRO A 184 9.26 -18.16 7.67
N ASP A 185 8.61 -18.74 8.67
CA ASP A 185 9.24 -19.57 9.70
C ASP A 185 10.30 -18.80 10.51
N THR A 186 10.11 -17.49 10.71
CA THR A 186 10.99 -16.66 11.54
C THR A 186 10.25 -15.95 12.68
N ALA A 187 10.92 -15.82 13.82
CA ALA A 187 10.42 -15.05 14.97
C ALA A 187 11.48 -14.08 15.48
N PHE A 188 11.05 -12.88 15.85
CA PHE A 188 11.91 -11.90 16.51
C PHE A 188 11.48 -11.72 17.98
N ILE A 189 12.44 -11.88 18.89
CA ILE A 189 12.26 -11.82 20.33
C ILE A 189 12.77 -10.48 20.86
N MET A 190 11.85 -9.66 21.37
CA MET A 190 12.11 -8.38 22.03
C MET A 190 12.03 -8.60 23.54
N MET A 191 13.16 -8.56 24.24
CA MET A 191 13.17 -8.79 25.69
C MET A 191 14.30 -8.04 26.38
N TRP A 192 14.19 -7.93 27.70
CA TRP A 192 15.29 -7.41 28.49
C TRP A 192 16.52 -8.33 28.37
N MET A 193 17.66 -7.72 28.05
CA MET A 193 18.96 -8.36 28.16
C MET A 193 19.82 -7.67 29.24
N ASP A 194 20.42 -8.49 30.11
CA ASP A 194 21.47 -8.09 31.05
C ASP A 194 22.39 -9.30 31.29
N PRO A 195 23.65 -9.29 30.84
CA PRO A 195 24.59 -10.41 31.01
C PRO A 195 24.84 -10.81 32.46
N ARG A 196 24.49 -9.95 33.43
CA ARG A 196 24.61 -10.22 34.87
C ARG A 196 23.44 -11.02 35.42
N LYS A 197 22.42 -11.30 34.60
CA LYS A 197 21.16 -11.94 34.96
C LYS A 197 20.98 -13.22 34.16
N ALA A 198 21.54 -14.32 34.67
CA ALA A 198 21.45 -15.63 34.03
C ALA A 198 20.00 -16.09 33.80
N GLU A 199 19.06 -15.62 34.62
CA GLU A 199 17.63 -15.92 34.47
C GLU A 199 17.03 -15.42 33.14
N LEU A 200 17.52 -14.30 32.61
CA LEU A 200 17.04 -13.75 31.34
C LEU A 200 17.47 -14.64 30.16
N GLU A 201 18.62 -15.28 30.29
CA GLU A 201 19.11 -16.20 29.26
C GLU A 201 18.34 -17.52 29.24
N ASP A 202 17.98 -18.04 30.42
CA ASP A 202 17.14 -19.24 30.51
C ASP A 202 15.72 -19.00 29.93
N VAL A 203 15.15 -17.82 30.20
CA VAL A 203 13.87 -17.39 29.59
C VAL A 203 13.99 -17.31 28.08
N TYR A 204 15.03 -16.65 27.55
CA TYR A 204 15.28 -16.58 26.11
C TYR A 204 15.40 -17.96 25.46
N MET A 205 16.23 -18.84 26.03
CA MET A 205 16.44 -20.19 25.52
C MET A 205 15.17 -21.04 25.57
N THR A 206 14.30 -20.81 26.57
CA THR A 206 12.99 -21.45 26.66
C THR A 206 12.07 -20.99 25.52
N ILE A 207 11.96 -19.68 25.29
CA ILE A 207 11.17 -19.13 24.18
C ILE A 207 11.70 -19.63 22.82
N LYS A 208 13.02 -19.60 22.62
CA LYS A 208 13.68 -20.09 21.40
C LYS A 208 13.39 -21.56 21.13
N ARG A 209 13.45 -22.42 22.16
CA ARG A 209 13.08 -23.84 22.07
C ARG A 209 11.61 -24.02 21.71
N CYS A 210 10.71 -23.22 22.27
CA CYS A 210 9.28 -23.26 21.93
C CYS A 210 9.06 -23.00 20.44
N PHE A 211 9.63 -21.93 19.88
CA PHE A 211 9.54 -21.65 18.44
C PHE A 211 10.18 -22.76 17.58
N THR A 212 11.35 -23.27 18.00
CA THR A 212 12.06 -24.34 17.30
C THR A 212 11.21 -25.61 17.17
N ASN A 213 10.39 -25.96 18.18
CA ASN A 213 9.49 -27.12 18.12
C ASN A 213 8.41 -26.99 17.03
N PHE A 214 8.13 -25.79 16.54
CA PHE A 214 7.20 -25.52 15.43
C PHE A 214 7.93 -25.24 14.10
N GLY A 215 9.25 -25.49 14.04
CA GLY A 215 10.04 -25.21 12.84
C GLY A 215 10.36 -23.73 12.62
N ILE A 216 10.09 -22.87 13.62
CA ILE A 216 10.29 -21.42 13.52
C ILE A 216 11.67 -21.05 14.07
N SER A 217 12.48 -20.37 13.26
CA SER A 217 13.79 -19.83 13.64
C SER A 217 13.61 -18.52 14.42
N ALA A 218 13.87 -18.56 15.73
CA ALA A 218 13.74 -17.41 16.60
C ALA A 218 15.10 -16.78 16.94
N GLU A 219 15.19 -15.46 16.85
CA GLU A 219 16.39 -14.68 17.18
C GLU A 219 16.04 -13.51 18.12
N ARG A 220 16.98 -13.19 19.02
CA ARG A 220 16.93 -11.99 19.87
C ARG A 220 17.87 -10.94 19.28
N ALA A 221 17.60 -9.68 19.59
CA ALA A 221 18.30 -8.51 19.05
C ALA A 221 19.84 -8.48 19.26
N ASP A 222 20.39 -9.38 20.06
CA ASP A 222 21.80 -9.43 20.45
C ASP A 222 22.63 -10.50 19.74
N ASP A 223 22.00 -11.39 18.97
CA ASP A 223 22.70 -12.24 17.98
C ASP A 223 23.28 -11.39 16.81
N ILE A 224 23.27 -10.06 16.94
CA ILE A 224 23.56 -9.03 15.95
C ILE A 224 24.57 -8.03 16.56
N GLU A 225 25.88 -8.22 16.32
CA GLU A 225 26.93 -7.40 16.94
C GLU A 225 27.18 -6.00 16.30
N HIS A 226 27.40 -5.01 17.17
CA HIS A 226 28.21 -3.77 17.08
C HIS A 226 28.13 -2.86 15.83
N SER A 227 27.50 -1.67 15.96
CA SER A 227 27.97 -0.37 15.38
C SER A 227 26.91 0.75 15.36
N GLY A 228 26.14 1.02 16.42
CA GLY A 228 25.19 2.16 16.43
C GLY A 228 24.03 2.10 15.40
N LYS A 229 24.00 1.06 14.57
CA LYS A 229 22.97 0.66 13.59
C LYS A 229 21.86 -0.20 14.19
N ILE A 230 21.93 -0.46 15.50
CA ILE A 230 21.08 -1.39 16.25
C ILE A 230 19.59 -1.12 15.98
N THR A 231 19.16 0.15 16.00
CA THR A 231 17.77 0.51 15.76
C THR A 231 17.28 0.14 14.36
N GLU A 232 18.10 0.29 13.31
CA GLU A 232 17.66 -0.04 11.95
C GLU A 232 17.51 -1.53 11.71
N GLU A 233 18.40 -2.34 12.29
CA GLU A 233 18.36 -3.78 12.13
C GLU A 233 17.23 -4.41 12.94
N ILE A 234 17.02 -3.96 14.18
CA ILE A 234 15.86 -4.31 15.00
C ILE A 234 14.57 -3.92 14.28
N ILE A 235 14.47 -2.69 13.76
CA ILE A 235 13.33 -2.24 12.95
C ILE A 235 13.13 -3.14 11.74
N ASN A 236 14.21 -3.57 11.10
CA ASN A 236 14.13 -4.48 9.97
C ASN A 236 13.59 -5.85 10.42
N LYS A 237 14.14 -6.47 11.45
CA LYS A 237 13.62 -7.75 11.99
C LYS A 237 12.15 -7.63 12.41
N ILE A 238 11.74 -6.54 13.06
CA ILE A 238 10.34 -6.28 13.39
C ILE A 238 9.48 -6.23 12.11
N ARG A 239 9.95 -5.57 11.04
CA ARG A 239 9.25 -5.52 9.75
C ARG A 239 9.16 -6.89 9.08
N THR A 240 10.26 -7.65 9.11
CA THR A 240 10.47 -8.78 8.21
C THR A 240 10.17 -10.15 8.83
N SER A 241 10.29 -10.32 10.15
CA SER A 241 9.99 -11.59 10.81
C SER A 241 8.51 -11.93 10.78
N GLU A 242 8.15 -13.20 10.61
CA GLU A 242 6.75 -13.62 10.57
C GLU A 242 6.07 -13.45 11.92
N PHE A 243 6.75 -13.83 12.99
CA PHE A 243 6.25 -13.74 14.36
C PHE A 243 7.05 -12.73 15.19
N LEU A 244 6.35 -12.04 16.09
CA LEU A 244 6.95 -11.10 17.04
C LEU A 244 6.57 -11.53 18.46
N TYR A 245 7.56 -11.60 19.34
CA TYR A 245 7.36 -11.88 20.76
C TYR A 245 8.00 -10.78 21.59
N ALA A 246 7.29 -10.24 22.58
CA ALA A 246 7.83 -9.24 23.48
C ALA A 246 7.66 -9.63 24.96
N ASP A 247 8.77 -9.69 25.70
CA ASP A 247 8.76 -9.79 27.15
C ASP A 247 8.87 -8.39 27.79
N LEU A 248 7.78 -7.96 28.41
CA LEU A 248 7.63 -6.66 29.06
C LEU A 248 8.06 -6.69 30.54
N THR A 249 8.58 -7.81 31.03
CA THR A 249 9.04 -7.96 32.42
C THR A 249 10.17 -6.98 32.72
N GLY A 250 10.11 -6.34 33.89
CA GLY A 250 11.10 -5.33 34.30
C GLY A 250 10.98 -3.98 33.57
N ALA A 251 9.90 -3.75 32.81
CA ALA A 251 9.50 -2.45 32.26
C ALA A 251 10.60 -1.73 31.46
N ARG A 252 11.21 -2.41 30.48
CA ARG A 252 12.30 -1.85 29.69
C ARG A 252 11.80 -0.87 28.61
N PRO A 253 12.25 0.40 28.62
CA PRO A 253 11.81 1.40 27.64
C PRO A 253 12.00 0.98 26.18
N ASN A 254 13.12 0.32 25.87
CA ASN A 254 13.42 -0.12 24.51
C ASN A 254 12.39 -1.13 23.98
N VAL A 255 11.99 -2.10 24.81
CA VAL A 255 11.00 -3.11 24.42
C VAL A 255 9.63 -2.46 24.17
N TYR A 256 9.25 -1.45 24.98
CA TYR A 256 8.03 -0.69 24.71
C TYR A 256 8.08 0.10 23.40
N TYR A 257 9.24 0.68 23.06
CA TYR A 257 9.44 1.34 21.78
C TYR A 257 9.29 0.36 20.60
N GLU A 258 9.93 -0.81 20.69
CA GLU A 258 9.89 -1.85 19.66
C GLU A 258 8.46 -2.39 19.44
N VAL A 259 7.73 -2.64 20.53
CA VAL A 259 6.31 -3.01 20.51
C VAL A 259 5.46 -1.90 19.89
N GLY A 260 5.69 -0.65 20.29
CA GLY A 260 4.98 0.52 19.72
C GLY A 260 5.20 0.63 18.21
N PHE A 261 6.44 0.39 17.76
CA PHE A 261 6.78 0.37 16.34
C PHE A 261 6.11 -0.79 15.59
N ALA A 262 6.10 -2.00 16.16
CA ALA A 262 5.40 -3.15 15.60
C ALA A 262 3.89 -2.89 15.43
N HIS A 263 3.26 -2.27 16.44
CA HIS A 263 1.85 -1.86 16.38
C HIS A 263 1.59 -0.80 15.31
N ALA A 264 2.50 0.16 15.13
CA ALA A 264 2.39 1.16 14.06
C ALA A 264 2.44 0.54 12.65
N LEU A 265 3.05 -0.64 12.51
CA LEU A 265 3.05 -1.45 11.29
C LEU A 265 1.87 -2.43 11.18
N SER A 266 0.92 -2.38 12.12
CA SER A 266 -0.21 -3.33 12.21
C SER A 266 0.22 -4.80 12.33
N LYS A 267 1.40 -5.07 12.89
CA LYS A 267 1.86 -6.44 13.15
C LYS A 267 1.37 -6.92 14.51
N LYS A 268 0.96 -8.19 14.59
CA LYS A 268 0.55 -8.82 15.84
C LYS A 268 1.78 -9.22 16.64
N VAL A 269 1.81 -8.85 17.92
CA VAL A 269 2.89 -9.18 18.86
C VAL A 269 2.35 -10.08 19.95
N ILE A 270 3.06 -11.17 20.24
CA ILE A 270 2.81 -12.02 21.41
C ILE A 270 3.43 -11.32 22.61
N LEU A 271 2.60 -10.78 23.50
CA LEU A 271 3.05 -10.07 24.68
C LEU A 271 3.10 -11.01 25.88
N TYR A 272 4.22 -10.99 26.59
CA TYR A 272 4.41 -11.69 27.86
C TYR A 272 4.86 -10.70 28.93
N ARG A 273 4.40 -10.92 30.16
CA ARG A 273 4.82 -10.17 31.33
C ARG A 273 4.58 -11.04 32.55
N VAL A 274 5.55 -11.08 33.45
CA VAL A 274 5.34 -11.60 34.81
C VAL A 274 4.80 -10.47 35.69
N ASP A 275 3.67 -10.72 36.35
CA ASP A 275 3.15 -9.81 37.37
C ASP A 275 4.06 -9.83 38.60
N ALA A 276 4.26 -8.65 39.18
CA ALA A 276 5.08 -8.46 40.39
C ALA A 276 4.34 -8.93 41.65
#